data_AF-A0A8J0R0I7-F1
#
_entry.id   AF-A0A8J0R0I7-F1
#
_cell.length_a   1.000
_cell.length_b   1.000
_cell.length_c   1.000
_cell.angle_alpha   90.00
_cell.angle_beta   90.00
_cell.angle_gamma   90.00
#
_symmetry.space_group_name_H-M   'P 1'
#
loop_
_entity.id
_entity.type
_entity.pdbx_description
1 polymer ?
#
loop_
_entity_poly.entity_id
_entity_poly.type
_entity_poly.pdbx_seq_one_letter_code
_entity_poly.pdbx_strand_id
1 'polypeptide(L)'
;MEVRKRRSRSLDEEGKEEKMKKIHVEEKPNNEERPLEDQKKSPMEKTSKDKSKERKKSEDQLEDGKKSPMEKRSIENGANKRMRSEEGQLEDGKKSLRKICEDEKKSPMEKRSIENGTHKRRRSEKGQLEDEKKISEDQNKRSRSPEDPLEGGSKPKKLRVDTDRPAPLDIKNYRFYSELASGGFGQVMLASYAPTKQLVAVKIMKKKPDKSNFAIMMKEARLLKVARGCTFLCHSYAAFQSELEAFLILEYASGKSLMEMINRKGNLPMGRIMFYTAEMVVGLQFLHSKGIVHRDVKPDNTLVDRDGHIKICDFGLAAEGIFDEERTSGVAGTPGYRAPEVLLKANYNAGVDWWSFGITMYQMATGRLPFSPTGSIVRQYYAIEKNKPNYPYYMSQEMLDLLPKLLEMKENKRIGVNGNIREHSFYRTVIWEELENRRVKSPFQPGMPSADDFTECQQTFSANVRKEETNLEDFSYVDPNWEGQG
;
A
#
# COMPACT_ATOMS: atom_id res chain seq x y z
N MET A 1 0.28 -33.79 -77.25
CA MET A 1 -1.13 -33.99 -77.63
C MET A 1 -2.01 -33.65 -76.42
N GLU A 2 -3.31 -33.51 -76.66
CA GLU A 2 -4.41 -32.96 -75.82
C GLU A 2 -4.35 -33.18 -74.28
N VAL A 3 -4.74 -32.26 -73.37
CA VAL A 3 -5.87 -31.28 -73.25
C VAL A 3 -7.10 -31.83 -72.47
N ARG A 4 -7.67 -30.97 -71.60
CA ARG A 4 -8.88 -31.06 -70.72
C ARG A 4 -8.70 -31.84 -69.41
N LYS A 5 -8.92 -31.27 -68.21
CA LYS A 5 -10.09 -30.57 -67.60
C LYS A 5 -11.41 -31.38 -67.61
N ARG A 6 -11.89 -31.77 -66.42
CA ARG A 6 -13.19 -31.29 -65.86
C ARG A 6 -13.42 -31.72 -64.39
N ARG A 7 -14.25 -30.92 -63.69
CA ARG A 7 -14.85 -31.19 -62.36
C ARG A 7 -16.33 -31.59 -62.55
N SER A 8 -16.83 -32.51 -61.73
CA SER A 8 -18.24 -32.65 -61.25
C SER A 8 -18.27 -33.89 -60.33
N ARG A 9 -18.69 -33.90 -59.05
CA ARG A 9 -19.93 -33.47 -58.36
C ARG A 9 -21.22 -34.19 -58.79
N SER A 10 -21.59 -35.21 -58.02
CA SER A 10 -22.95 -35.73 -57.69
C SER A 10 -22.74 -36.91 -56.70
N LEU A 11 -23.39 -37.01 -55.51
CA LEU A 11 -24.80 -37.45 -55.26
C LEU A 11 -24.99 -38.93 -55.68
N ASP A 12 -25.53 -39.89 -54.92
CA ASP A 12 -26.29 -39.93 -53.63
C ASP A 12 -26.12 -41.30 -52.89
N GLU A 13 -26.95 -41.56 -51.86
CA GLU A 13 -27.36 -42.89 -51.31
C GLU A 13 -26.33 -43.73 -50.49
N GLU A 14 -26.71 -44.52 -49.47
CA GLU A 14 -27.87 -44.48 -48.55
C GLU A 14 -27.59 -45.39 -47.30
N GLY A 15 -28.36 -45.20 -46.22
CA GLY A 15 -28.75 -46.28 -45.30
C GLY A 15 -27.74 -46.90 -44.31
N LYS A 16 -27.84 -46.50 -43.03
CA LYS A 16 -28.24 -47.41 -41.93
C LYS A 16 -28.65 -46.66 -40.66
N GLU A 17 -29.77 -47.09 -40.08
CA GLU A 17 -30.35 -46.54 -38.85
C GLU A 17 -29.63 -47.04 -37.58
N GLU A 18 -29.71 -46.26 -36.50
CA GLU A 18 -30.33 -46.79 -35.27
C GLU A 18 -30.93 -45.68 -34.38
N LYS A 19 -32.03 -45.97 -33.67
CA LYS A 19 -32.85 -45.01 -32.90
C LYS A 19 -32.93 -45.41 -31.42
N MET A 20 -32.67 -44.46 -30.51
CA MET A 20 -33.16 -44.45 -29.11
C MET A 20 -33.50 -43.00 -28.75
N LYS A 21 -34.75 -42.57 -28.98
CA LYS A 21 -35.83 -42.41 -27.98
C LYS A 21 -35.55 -41.37 -26.88
N LYS A 22 -36.18 -40.20 -27.05
CA LYS A 22 -36.47 -39.23 -25.99
C LYS A 22 -37.48 -39.82 -25.01
N ILE A 23 -37.33 -39.50 -23.72
CA ILE A 23 -38.44 -39.50 -22.76
C ILE A 23 -38.51 -38.08 -22.16
N HIS A 24 -39.72 -37.54 -22.08
CA HIS A 24 -40.05 -36.25 -21.50
C HIS A 24 -40.83 -36.56 -20.21
N VAL A 25 -40.43 -35.98 -19.08
CA VAL A 25 -41.21 -36.01 -17.84
C VAL A 25 -41.30 -34.58 -17.33
N GLU A 26 -42.53 -34.14 -17.09
CA GLU A 26 -42.83 -32.85 -16.49
C GLU A 26 -42.62 -32.93 -14.97
N GLU A 27 -41.99 -31.93 -14.36
CA GLU A 27 -42.19 -31.64 -12.94
C GLU A 27 -42.71 -30.21 -12.78
N LYS A 28 -43.82 -30.08 -12.04
CA LYS A 28 -44.48 -28.81 -11.74
C LYS A 28 -43.85 -28.14 -10.52
N PRO A 29 -43.91 -26.81 -10.40
CA PRO A 29 -43.35 -26.10 -9.26
C PRO A 29 -44.18 -26.36 -8.01
N ASN A 30 -43.52 -26.36 -6.84
CA ASN A 30 -44.24 -26.29 -5.56
C ASN A 30 -43.64 -25.25 -4.61
N ASN A 31 -44.54 -24.70 -3.81
CA ASN A 31 -44.53 -23.40 -3.16
C ASN A 31 -43.54 -23.18 -1.99
N GLU A 32 -43.35 -21.87 -1.72
CA GLU A 32 -43.28 -21.24 -0.37
C GLU A 32 -42.22 -21.69 0.65
N GLU A 33 -41.20 -20.84 0.83
CA GLU A 33 -40.74 -20.46 2.16
C GLU A 33 -40.65 -18.92 2.28
N ARG A 34 -41.31 -18.36 3.30
CA ARG A 34 -41.16 -16.98 3.80
C ARG A 34 -41.08 -17.01 5.34
N PRO A 35 -40.63 -15.93 6.00
CA PRO A 35 -39.85 -16.06 7.24
C PRO A 35 -40.70 -16.21 8.49
N LEU A 36 -40.14 -16.87 9.50
CA LEU A 36 -40.61 -16.83 10.88
C LEU A 36 -40.01 -15.62 11.61
N GLU A 37 -40.76 -14.51 11.63
CA GLU A 37 -40.78 -13.66 12.82
C GLU A 37 -41.66 -14.36 13.87
N ASP A 38 -41.26 -14.33 15.15
CA ASP A 38 -42.24 -14.44 16.22
C ASP A 38 -41.85 -13.57 17.41
N GLN A 39 -42.77 -12.69 17.82
CA GLN A 39 -42.59 -11.74 18.91
C GLN A 39 -43.55 -12.06 20.06
N LYS A 40 -43.01 -11.95 21.29
CA LYS A 40 -43.75 -11.75 22.56
C LYS A 40 -44.58 -12.93 23.05
N LYS A 41 -44.25 -13.38 24.28
CA LYS A 41 -44.91 -12.85 25.49
C LYS A 41 -44.14 -13.23 26.77
N SER A 42 -43.86 -12.21 27.59
CA SER A 42 -43.72 -12.36 29.04
C SER A 42 -45.13 -12.39 29.68
N PRO A 43 -45.26 -12.77 30.97
CA PRO A 43 -45.26 -11.70 31.99
C PRO A 43 -44.73 -12.06 33.41
N MET A 44 -44.39 -10.97 34.14
CA MET A 44 -44.49 -10.77 35.60
C MET A 44 -43.63 -11.55 36.62
N GLU A 45 -42.56 -10.89 37.06
CA GLU A 45 -42.38 -10.23 38.39
C GLU A 45 -42.79 -10.87 39.75
N LYS A 46 -42.04 -10.39 40.77
CA LYS A 46 -42.19 -10.51 42.26
C LYS A 46 -41.52 -11.75 42.87
N THR A 47 -40.75 -11.68 43.98
CA THR A 47 -40.39 -10.54 44.86
C THR A 47 -39.12 -10.83 45.68
N SER A 48 -38.36 -9.77 45.96
CA SER A 48 -37.48 -9.51 47.13
C SER A 48 -37.18 -10.60 48.20
N LYS A 49 -35.91 -10.70 48.61
CA LYS A 49 -35.42 -10.09 49.89
C LYS A 49 -33.93 -10.31 50.20
N ASP A 50 -33.38 -9.34 50.93
CA ASP A 50 -32.09 -9.34 51.64
C ASP A 50 -31.73 -10.63 52.38
N LYS A 51 -30.42 -10.90 52.50
CA LYS A 51 -29.72 -10.76 53.79
C LYS A 51 -28.20 -10.68 53.67
N SER A 52 -27.66 -9.58 54.16
CA SER A 52 -26.24 -9.37 54.48
C SER A 52 -25.87 -9.94 55.86
N LYS A 53 -24.55 -10.07 56.11
CA LYS A 53 -23.80 -10.33 57.38
C LYS A 53 -23.06 -11.69 57.39
N GLU A 54 -21.88 -11.84 57.98
CA GLU A 54 -20.74 -10.97 58.34
C GLU A 54 -19.70 -11.88 59.06
N ARG A 55 -18.41 -11.55 58.95
CA ARG A 55 -17.35 -11.73 59.99
C ARG A 55 -16.74 -13.11 60.36
N LYS A 56 -15.46 -13.22 59.94
CA LYS A 56 -14.21 -13.20 60.76
C LYS A 56 -13.63 -14.47 61.44
N LYS A 57 -12.29 -14.52 61.33
CA LYS A 57 -11.24 -15.21 62.12
C LYS A 57 -11.15 -16.74 61.93
N SER A 58 -9.96 -17.35 62.02
CA SER A 58 -8.70 -16.91 62.66
C SER A 58 -7.41 -17.27 61.89
N GLU A 59 -6.27 -16.70 62.32
CA GLU A 59 -4.92 -17.30 62.18
C GLU A 59 -4.84 -18.67 62.92
N ASP A 60 -3.78 -19.49 62.92
CA ASP A 60 -2.37 -19.35 62.49
C ASP A 60 -1.73 -20.76 62.34
N GLN A 61 -0.58 -20.88 61.64
CA GLN A 61 0.59 -21.78 61.86
C GLN A 61 1.36 -22.20 60.59
N LEU A 62 2.69 -22.22 60.72
CA LEU A 62 3.67 -22.59 59.70
C LEU A 62 3.96 -24.09 59.68
N GLU A 63 4.42 -24.62 58.53
CA GLU A 63 5.55 -25.57 58.55
C GLU A 63 6.38 -25.53 57.25
N ASP A 64 7.66 -25.90 57.37
CA ASP A 64 8.74 -25.60 56.42
C ASP A 64 8.97 -26.70 55.38
N GLY A 65 8.93 -26.37 54.09
CA GLY A 65 9.04 -27.31 52.96
C GLY A 65 10.29 -27.12 52.08
N LYS A 66 11.48 -27.50 52.57
CA LYS A 66 12.75 -27.35 51.84
C LYS A 66 12.78 -28.14 50.51
N LYS A 67 12.74 -27.46 49.36
CA LYS A 67 13.10 -28.05 48.05
C LYS A 67 14.62 -28.11 47.85
N SER A 68 15.09 -29.20 47.27
CA SER A 68 16.53 -29.54 47.21
C SER A 68 17.34 -28.71 46.19
N PRO A 69 18.67 -28.58 46.35
CA PRO A 69 19.51 -27.78 45.43
C PRO A 69 19.69 -28.34 44.00
N MET A 70 19.20 -29.54 43.69
CA MET A 70 19.51 -30.21 42.41
C MET A 70 18.60 -29.80 41.24
N GLU A 71 17.37 -29.34 41.47
CA GLU A 71 16.45 -29.00 40.37
C GLU A 71 16.69 -27.60 39.77
N LYS A 72 17.27 -26.66 40.53
CA LYS A 72 17.54 -25.29 40.05
C LYS A 72 18.63 -25.25 38.97
N ARG A 73 19.68 -26.09 39.09
CA ARG A 73 20.79 -26.15 38.12
C ARG A 73 20.36 -26.68 36.73
N SER A 74 19.33 -27.52 36.66
CA SER A 74 18.86 -28.09 35.38
C SER A 74 18.13 -27.08 34.51
N ILE A 75 17.37 -26.16 35.13
CA ILE A 75 16.63 -25.11 34.43
C ILE A 75 17.59 -24.00 33.95
N GLU A 76 18.54 -23.61 34.80
CA GLU A 76 19.54 -22.58 34.51
C GLU A 76 20.54 -23.01 33.41
N ASN A 77 20.97 -24.28 33.42
CA ASN A 77 21.77 -24.85 32.34
C ASN A 77 20.99 -24.96 31.01
N GLY A 78 19.67 -25.19 31.06
CA GLY A 78 18.81 -25.18 29.88
C GLY A 78 18.69 -23.79 29.24
N ALA A 79 18.56 -22.75 30.07
CA ALA A 79 18.53 -21.36 29.62
C ALA A 79 19.89 -20.93 29.02
N ASN A 80 21.00 -21.19 29.71
CA ASN A 80 22.35 -20.87 29.22
C ASN A 80 22.70 -21.64 27.93
N LYS A 81 22.27 -22.90 27.78
CA LYS A 81 22.49 -23.66 26.55
C LYS A 81 21.67 -23.11 25.36
N ARG A 82 20.47 -22.57 25.60
CA ARG A 82 19.70 -21.83 24.59
C ARG A 82 20.38 -20.51 24.20
N MET A 83 20.72 -19.66 25.17
CA MET A 83 21.43 -18.39 24.95
C MET A 83 22.70 -18.60 24.12
N ARG A 84 23.55 -19.56 24.50
CA ARG A 84 24.82 -19.84 23.79
C ARG A 84 24.63 -20.41 22.38
N SER A 85 23.49 -21.07 22.11
CA SER A 85 23.12 -21.50 20.75
C SER A 85 22.51 -20.38 19.91
N GLU A 86 21.79 -19.42 20.51
CA GLU A 86 21.30 -18.23 19.83
C GLU A 86 22.47 -17.27 19.50
N GLU A 87 23.44 -17.10 20.40
CA GLU A 87 24.68 -16.34 20.12
C GLU A 87 25.52 -16.96 18.99
N GLY A 88 25.68 -18.29 18.99
CA GLY A 88 26.37 -19.00 17.91
C GLY A 88 25.70 -18.80 16.55
N GLN A 89 24.36 -18.93 16.49
CA GLN A 89 23.59 -18.65 15.28
C GLN A 89 23.73 -17.18 14.85
N LEU A 90 23.72 -16.22 15.78
CA LEU A 90 23.91 -14.80 15.50
C LEU A 90 25.30 -14.48 14.90
N GLU A 91 26.37 -15.10 15.40
CA GLU A 91 27.72 -14.92 14.86
C GLU A 91 27.91 -15.56 13.49
N ASP A 92 27.38 -16.76 13.28
CA ASP A 92 27.39 -17.38 11.95
C ASP A 92 26.56 -16.56 10.94
N GLY A 93 25.56 -15.83 11.41
CA GLY A 93 24.74 -14.93 10.59
C GLY A 93 25.54 -13.74 10.12
N LYS A 94 26.26 -13.10 11.05
CA LYS A 94 27.19 -12.01 10.73
C LYS A 94 28.30 -12.47 9.77
N LYS A 95 28.81 -13.70 9.90
CA LYS A 95 29.79 -14.28 8.98
C LYS A 95 29.21 -14.55 7.59
N SER A 96 28.02 -15.13 7.49
CA SER A 96 27.35 -15.38 6.20
C SER A 96 27.06 -14.07 5.46
N LEU A 97 26.48 -13.09 6.18
CA LEU A 97 26.24 -11.72 5.69
C LEU A 97 27.52 -11.06 5.17
N ARG A 98 28.62 -11.10 5.94
CA ARG A 98 29.91 -10.53 5.50
C ARG A 98 30.43 -11.19 4.23
N LYS A 99 30.39 -12.53 4.16
CA LYS A 99 30.89 -13.28 3.00
C LYS A 99 30.10 -12.96 1.72
N ILE A 100 28.77 -12.87 1.81
CA ILE A 100 27.91 -12.52 0.66
C ILE A 100 28.22 -11.08 0.18
N CYS A 101 28.33 -10.12 1.11
CA CYS A 101 28.71 -8.73 0.79
C CYS A 101 30.15 -8.56 0.25
N GLU A 102 31.02 -9.57 0.40
CA GLU A 102 32.38 -9.61 -0.15
C GLU A 102 32.43 -10.30 -1.53
N ASP A 103 31.52 -11.23 -1.81
CA ASP A 103 31.46 -11.94 -3.09
C ASP A 103 30.74 -11.12 -4.18
N GLU A 104 29.75 -10.28 -3.84
CA GLU A 104 29.15 -9.33 -4.79
C GLU A 104 30.13 -8.24 -5.28
N LYS A 105 31.21 -7.97 -4.54
CA LYS A 105 32.26 -7.00 -4.92
C LYS A 105 33.29 -7.56 -5.91
N LYS A 106 33.13 -8.80 -6.39
CA LYS A 106 34.13 -9.52 -7.21
C LYS A 106 33.67 -9.85 -8.64
N SER A 107 32.72 -9.11 -9.21
CA SER A 107 32.48 -9.14 -10.66
C SER A 107 33.42 -8.14 -11.38
N PRO A 108 34.10 -8.49 -12.50
CA PRO A 108 35.06 -7.58 -13.12
C PRO A 108 34.36 -6.56 -14.03
N MET A 109 34.49 -5.27 -13.71
CA MET A 109 34.29 -4.21 -14.71
C MET A 109 35.57 -4.06 -15.56
N GLU A 110 35.47 -4.30 -16.87
CA GLU A 110 36.54 -4.00 -17.81
C GLU A 110 36.78 -2.49 -17.89
N LYS A 111 37.97 -2.04 -17.46
CA LYS A 111 38.40 -0.66 -17.62
C LYS A 111 39.09 -0.48 -18.97
N ARG A 112 38.48 0.31 -19.87
CA ARG A 112 39.22 0.94 -20.98
C ARG A 112 39.37 2.44 -20.71
N SER A 113 40.61 2.85 -20.52
CA SER A 113 41.03 4.24 -20.35
C SER A 113 41.09 4.94 -21.71
N ILE A 114 40.53 6.14 -21.82
CA ILE A 114 40.91 7.14 -22.84
C ILE A 114 40.97 8.51 -22.15
N GLU A 115 42.03 9.27 -22.43
CA GLU A 115 42.33 10.58 -21.83
C GLU A 115 41.65 11.76 -22.57
N ASN A 116 41.50 12.86 -21.81
CA ASN A 116 41.62 14.27 -22.22
C ASN A 116 41.09 14.74 -23.60
N GLY A 117 40.13 15.69 -23.58
CA GLY A 117 39.74 16.43 -24.78
C GLY A 117 38.77 17.59 -24.54
N THR A 118 39.27 18.75 -24.08
CA THR A 118 38.47 19.99 -23.97
C THR A 118 38.23 20.62 -25.34
N HIS A 119 37.01 20.51 -25.90
CA HIS A 119 36.66 21.21 -27.14
C HIS A 119 35.34 21.98 -27.10
N LYS A 120 35.48 23.32 -27.06
CA LYS A 120 34.45 24.27 -27.50
C LYS A 120 34.02 23.93 -28.94
N ARG A 121 32.72 23.94 -29.22
CA ARG A 121 32.21 24.27 -30.56
C ARG A 121 31.11 25.33 -30.49
N ARG A 122 31.52 26.57 -30.77
CA ARG A 122 30.63 27.55 -31.42
C ARG A 122 30.31 27.02 -32.83
N ARG A 123 29.08 27.23 -33.29
CA ARG A 123 28.84 27.53 -34.70
C ARG A 123 27.87 28.70 -34.79
N SER A 124 28.18 29.60 -35.69
CA SER A 124 27.53 30.89 -35.92
C SER A 124 26.92 30.91 -37.31
N GLU A 125 25.76 31.52 -37.46
CA GLU A 125 25.33 32.11 -38.74
C GLU A 125 25.00 33.59 -38.54
N LYS A 126 25.04 34.35 -39.64
CA LYS A 126 25.11 35.82 -39.68
C LYS A 126 23.85 36.44 -40.29
N GLY A 127 23.60 37.71 -39.95
CA GLY A 127 22.69 38.63 -40.65
C GLY A 127 22.24 39.76 -39.71
N GLN A 128 23.03 40.84 -39.55
CA GLN A 128 22.85 42.12 -40.26
C GLN A 128 21.48 42.79 -40.03
N LEU A 129 21.42 43.80 -39.13
CA LEU A 129 21.38 45.23 -39.51
C LEU A 129 21.38 46.14 -38.25
N GLU A 130 21.57 47.43 -38.47
CA GLU A 130 21.88 48.49 -37.48
C GLU A 130 20.60 49.14 -36.91
N ASP A 131 20.66 49.73 -35.71
CA ASP A 131 20.50 51.19 -35.53
C ASP A 131 20.64 51.70 -34.07
N GLU A 132 20.97 52.99 -33.90
CA GLU A 132 21.28 53.64 -32.62
C GLU A 132 20.11 54.40 -31.96
N LYS A 133 20.14 54.51 -30.60
CA LYS A 133 19.86 55.71 -29.73
C LYS A 133 19.73 55.24 -28.26
N LYS A 134 20.53 55.57 -27.24
CA LYS A 134 21.26 56.78 -26.75
C LYS A 134 20.38 57.72 -25.89
N ILE A 135 20.93 58.15 -24.73
CA ILE A 135 20.51 59.26 -23.82
C ILE A 135 19.34 58.93 -22.86
N SER A 136 19.36 59.23 -21.55
CA SER A 136 20.45 59.66 -20.63
C SER A 136 20.07 59.45 -19.15
N GLU A 137 21.07 59.50 -18.26
CA GLU A 137 20.92 59.72 -16.81
C GLU A 137 20.53 61.18 -16.50
N ASP A 138 19.95 61.44 -15.32
CA ASP A 138 20.40 62.55 -14.45
C ASP A 138 20.04 62.30 -12.96
N GLN A 139 20.82 62.90 -12.05
CA GLN A 139 20.65 62.85 -10.59
C GLN A 139 20.80 64.24 -9.97
N ASN A 140 19.95 64.61 -9.00
CA ASN A 140 20.31 65.38 -7.76
C ASN A 140 19.08 65.58 -6.85
N LYS A 141 19.15 65.31 -5.52
CA LYS A 141 19.49 66.24 -4.39
C LYS A 141 18.60 67.51 -4.37
N ARG A 142 17.95 68.01 -3.31
CA ARG A 142 18.06 68.00 -1.80
C ARG A 142 16.73 68.61 -1.22
N SER A 143 16.37 68.67 0.07
CA SER A 143 16.63 67.88 1.31
C SER A 143 16.01 68.58 2.56
N ARG A 144 15.74 67.83 3.65
CA ARG A 144 15.44 68.24 5.07
C ARG A 144 13.98 68.40 5.53
N SER A 145 13.77 67.96 6.78
CA SER A 145 12.56 67.87 7.62
C SER A 145 12.24 69.19 8.37
N PRO A 146 11.13 69.32 9.15
CA PRO A 146 11.09 68.80 10.55
C PRO A 146 9.74 68.29 11.13
N GLU A 147 9.87 67.38 12.12
CA GLU A 147 9.11 67.07 13.38
C GLU A 147 7.56 67.15 13.54
N ASP A 148 7.06 66.31 14.47
CA ASP A 148 5.64 65.98 14.79
C ASP A 148 4.86 67.04 15.61
N PRO A 149 3.54 66.86 15.84
CA PRO A 149 3.11 66.24 17.12
C PRO A 149 1.90 65.26 17.07
N LEU A 150 1.65 64.63 18.22
CA LEU A 150 0.74 63.51 18.49
C LEU A 150 -0.76 63.86 18.56
N GLU A 151 -1.65 62.91 18.17
CA GLU A 151 -2.78 62.33 18.97
C GLU A 151 -3.92 61.75 18.09
N GLY A 152 -4.75 60.86 18.68
CA GLY A 152 -6.08 60.51 18.15
C GLY A 152 -6.21 59.08 17.56
N GLY A 153 -6.85 58.17 18.31
CA GLY A 153 -6.95 56.75 17.93
C GLY A 153 -8.03 56.40 16.89
N SER A 154 -7.88 55.25 16.22
CA SER A 154 -8.99 54.60 15.50
C SER A 154 -8.79 53.09 15.28
N LYS A 155 -9.60 52.33 16.05
CA LYS A 155 -10.11 50.96 15.80
C LYS A 155 -9.09 49.82 15.66
N PRO A 156 -9.36 48.64 16.26
CA PRO A 156 -8.56 47.45 15.97
C PRO A 156 -8.71 47.11 14.48
N LYS A 157 -7.59 46.96 13.78
CA LYS A 157 -7.57 46.36 12.43
C LYS A 157 -8.18 44.97 12.57
N LYS A 158 -9.40 44.77 12.03
CA LYS A 158 -9.94 43.42 11.83
C LYS A 158 -8.86 42.58 11.16
N LEU A 159 -8.54 41.42 11.73
CA LEU A 159 -7.71 40.45 11.03
C LEU A 159 -8.39 40.23 9.66
N ARG A 160 -7.63 40.42 8.58
CA ARG A 160 -8.01 39.83 7.30
C ARG A 160 -7.91 38.32 7.52
N VAL A 161 -9.06 37.68 7.66
CA VAL A 161 -9.14 36.23 7.53
C VAL A 161 -8.86 35.96 6.06
N ASP A 162 -7.78 35.24 5.77
CA ASP A 162 -7.50 34.77 4.41
C ASP A 162 -8.69 33.95 3.93
N THR A 163 -9.47 34.60 3.08
CA THR A 163 -10.66 34.07 2.42
C THR A 163 -10.27 33.99 0.96
N ASP A 164 -9.91 32.76 0.55
CA ASP A 164 -9.81 32.21 -0.81
C ASP A 164 -8.76 31.09 -0.91
N ARG A 165 -8.80 30.13 0.03
CA ARG A 165 -8.39 28.78 -0.33
C ARG A 165 -9.57 28.12 -1.06
N PRO A 166 -9.36 27.53 -2.26
CA PRO A 166 -10.40 26.73 -2.92
C PRO A 166 -11.02 25.73 -1.93
N ALA A 167 -12.33 25.51 -2.02
CA ALA A 167 -13.05 24.69 -1.04
C ALA A 167 -12.40 23.31 -0.75
N PRO A 168 -11.80 22.58 -1.71
CA PRO A 168 -11.12 21.31 -1.42
C PRO A 168 -9.80 21.44 -0.63
N LEU A 169 -9.29 22.66 -0.40
CA LEU A 169 -8.00 22.98 0.24
C LEU A 169 -8.13 23.64 1.64
N ASP A 170 -9.33 23.63 2.25
CA ASP A 170 -9.55 23.96 3.67
C ASP A 170 -10.10 22.71 4.42
N ILE A 171 -9.46 22.34 5.52
CA ILE A 171 -9.83 21.21 6.37
C ILE A 171 -11.24 21.33 6.95
N LYS A 172 -11.77 22.56 7.08
CA LYS A 172 -13.13 22.83 7.58
C LYS A 172 -14.23 22.32 6.64
N ASN A 173 -13.91 22.06 5.37
CA ASN A 173 -14.85 21.50 4.41
C ASN A 173 -14.92 19.96 4.46
N TYR A 174 -14.36 19.34 5.49
CA TYR A 174 -14.41 17.90 5.73
C TYR A 174 -15.06 17.59 7.09
N ARG A 175 -16.02 16.67 7.11
CA ARG A 175 -16.64 16.15 8.34
C ARG A 175 -16.03 14.80 8.66
N PHE A 176 -15.50 14.62 9.86
CA PHE A 176 -14.75 13.42 10.26
C PHE A 176 -15.65 12.42 10.97
N TYR A 177 -15.38 11.12 10.80
CA TYR A 177 -16.23 10.05 11.35
C TYR A 177 -15.49 9.05 12.24
N SER A 178 -14.36 8.52 11.77
CA SER A 178 -13.62 7.48 12.49
C SER A 178 -12.17 7.39 12.03
N GLU A 179 -11.28 6.92 12.90
CA GLU A 179 -9.93 6.53 12.49
C GLU A 179 -9.98 5.22 11.67
N LEU A 180 -9.37 5.23 10.50
CA LEU A 180 -9.18 4.05 9.64
C LEU A 180 -7.83 3.37 9.92
N ALA A 181 -6.79 4.16 10.19
CA ALA A 181 -5.46 3.67 10.57
C ALA A 181 -4.65 4.76 11.28
N SER A 182 -3.66 4.35 12.08
CA SER A 182 -2.62 5.24 12.62
C SER A 182 -1.26 4.54 12.65
N GLY A 183 -0.18 5.31 12.50
CA GLY A 183 1.18 4.78 12.53
C GLY A 183 2.26 5.84 12.30
N GLY A 184 3.48 5.38 12.02
CA GLY A 184 4.66 6.26 11.84
C GLY A 184 4.54 7.24 10.66
N PHE A 185 3.63 6.99 9.70
CA PHE A 185 3.37 7.84 8.54
C PHE A 185 2.18 8.79 8.73
N GLY A 186 1.59 8.86 9.92
CA GLY A 186 0.45 9.73 10.24
C GLY A 186 -0.81 8.98 10.67
N GLN A 187 -1.91 9.71 10.71
CA GLN A 187 -3.26 9.21 11.02
C GLN A 187 -4.09 9.25 9.73
N VAL A 188 -4.90 8.24 9.47
CA VAL A 188 -5.86 8.20 8.35
C VAL A 188 -7.26 8.17 8.92
N MET A 189 -8.06 9.19 8.59
CA MET A 189 -9.44 9.33 9.06
C MET A 189 -10.43 9.12 7.91
N LEU A 190 -11.57 8.50 8.19
CA LEU A 190 -12.74 8.54 7.33
C LEU A 190 -13.40 9.92 7.48
N ALA A 191 -13.70 10.56 6.36
CA ALA A 191 -14.41 11.84 6.32
C ALA A 191 -15.36 11.91 5.12
N SER A 192 -16.25 12.90 5.10
CA SER A 192 -16.95 13.33 3.89
C SER A 192 -16.53 14.74 3.49
N TYR A 193 -16.41 14.97 2.19
CA TYR A 193 -16.26 16.31 1.64
C TYR A 193 -17.62 17.01 1.67
N ALA A 194 -17.76 18.03 2.52
CA ALA A 194 -19.05 18.60 2.89
C ALA A 194 -19.91 19.14 1.72
N PRO A 195 -19.34 19.74 0.64
CA PRO A 195 -20.13 20.21 -0.49
C PRO A 195 -20.84 19.09 -1.28
N THR A 196 -20.22 17.91 -1.43
CA THR A 196 -20.77 16.80 -2.25
C THR A 196 -21.24 15.60 -1.41
N LYS A 197 -21.01 15.63 -0.09
CA LYS A 197 -21.08 14.47 0.82
C LYS A 197 -20.21 13.27 0.41
N GLN A 198 -19.30 13.39 -0.55
CA GLN A 198 -18.48 12.27 -1.00
C GLN A 198 -17.57 11.77 0.13
N LEU A 199 -17.59 10.46 0.39
CA LEU A 199 -16.66 9.82 1.34
C LEU A 199 -15.23 9.81 0.80
N VAL A 200 -14.29 10.18 1.67
CA VAL A 200 -12.85 10.28 1.41
C VAL A 200 -12.05 9.73 2.60
N ALA A 201 -10.82 9.29 2.34
CA ALA A 201 -9.86 8.98 3.40
C ALA A 201 -8.84 10.14 3.52
N VAL A 202 -8.72 10.75 4.70
CA VAL A 202 -7.84 11.90 4.95
C VAL A 202 -6.60 11.43 5.70
N LYS A 203 -5.45 11.38 5.04
CA LYS A 203 -4.15 11.12 5.69
C LYS A 203 -3.59 12.43 6.23
N ILE A 204 -3.46 12.52 7.55
CA ILE A 204 -3.01 13.67 8.34
C ILE A 204 -1.59 13.39 8.83
N MET A 205 -0.64 14.21 8.42
CA MET A 205 0.79 14.04 8.71
C MET A 205 1.33 15.27 9.46
N LYS A 206 1.85 15.07 10.67
CA LYS A 206 2.44 16.18 11.45
C LYS A 206 3.80 16.59 10.89
N LYS A 207 3.98 17.87 10.61
CA LYS A 207 5.24 18.48 10.19
C LYS A 207 6.21 18.48 11.36
N LYS A 208 7.43 17.97 11.15
CA LYS A 208 8.48 18.10 12.17
C LYS A 208 9.13 19.49 12.08
N PRO A 209 9.45 20.15 13.22
CA PRO A 209 10.17 21.43 13.21
C PRO A 209 11.54 21.36 12.52
N ASP A 210 12.20 20.19 12.54
CA ASP A 210 13.49 19.93 11.88
C ASP A 210 13.39 19.72 10.36
N LYS A 211 12.17 19.79 9.78
CA LYS A 211 11.84 19.50 8.38
C LYS A 211 12.21 18.09 7.88
N SER A 212 12.65 17.18 8.74
CA SER A 212 13.20 15.88 8.35
C SER A 212 12.21 14.95 7.64
N ASN A 213 10.90 15.20 7.75
CA ASN A 213 9.86 14.46 7.04
C ASN A 213 9.28 15.18 5.80
N PHE A 214 9.72 16.39 5.46
CA PHE A 214 9.13 17.19 4.39
C PHE A 214 9.33 16.53 3.02
N ALA A 215 10.55 16.04 2.74
CA ALA A 215 10.84 15.30 1.50
C ALA A 215 9.99 14.02 1.35
N ILE A 216 9.66 13.35 2.47
CA ILE A 216 8.81 12.15 2.46
C ILE A 216 7.36 12.54 2.13
N MET A 217 6.82 13.59 2.75
CA MET A 217 5.48 14.11 2.45
C MET A 217 5.34 14.56 0.99
N MET A 218 6.29 15.35 0.48
CA MET A 218 6.33 15.83 -0.90
C MET A 218 6.38 14.67 -1.90
N LYS A 219 7.22 13.67 -1.63
CA LYS A 219 7.33 12.47 -2.45
C LYS A 219 6.00 11.69 -2.45
N GLU A 220 5.44 11.38 -1.29
CA GLU A 220 4.17 10.63 -1.21
C GLU A 220 3.04 11.37 -1.96
N ALA A 221 2.90 12.68 -1.73
CA ALA A 221 1.90 13.52 -2.40
C ALA A 221 2.02 13.48 -3.93
N ARG A 222 3.24 13.43 -4.48
CA ARG A 222 3.51 13.33 -5.92
C ARG A 222 3.31 11.91 -6.45
N LEU A 223 3.70 10.87 -5.72
CA LEU A 223 3.49 9.48 -6.12
C LEU A 223 2.01 9.13 -6.20
N LEU A 224 1.19 9.65 -5.29
CA LEU A 224 -0.28 9.54 -5.37
C LEU A 224 -0.90 10.21 -6.62
N LYS A 225 -0.31 11.31 -7.12
CA LYS A 225 -0.70 11.88 -8.43
C LYS A 225 -0.38 10.94 -9.58
N VAL A 226 0.79 10.29 -9.55
CA VAL A 226 1.22 9.34 -10.59
C VAL A 226 0.37 8.07 -10.56
N ALA A 227 0.05 7.57 -9.36
CA ALA A 227 -0.75 6.38 -9.12
C ALA A 227 -2.11 6.42 -9.84
N ARG A 228 -2.71 7.62 -9.98
CA ARG A 228 -3.95 7.87 -10.73
C ARG A 228 -3.96 7.30 -12.16
N GLY A 229 -2.81 7.13 -12.79
CA GLY A 229 -2.71 6.51 -14.13
C GLY A 229 -3.03 5.02 -14.17
N CYS A 230 -3.27 4.36 -13.03
CA CYS A 230 -3.72 2.97 -12.95
C CYS A 230 -4.88 2.85 -11.97
N THR A 231 -5.99 2.25 -12.41
CA THR A 231 -7.20 2.12 -11.60
C THR A 231 -7.04 1.26 -10.33
N PHE A 232 -6.04 0.37 -10.29
CA PHE A 232 -5.76 -0.52 -9.16
C PHE A 232 -4.80 0.07 -8.10
N LEU A 233 -4.43 1.33 -8.26
CA LEU A 233 -3.66 2.07 -7.26
C LEU A 233 -4.57 3.08 -6.58
N CYS A 234 -4.34 3.28 -5.28
CA CYS A 234 -4.97 4.37 -4.54
C CYS A 234 -4.39 5.69 -5.02
N HIS A 235 -5.26 6.62 -5.39
CA HIS A 235 -4.86 7.98 -5.72
C HIS A 235 -5.45 9.02 -4.77
N SER A 236 -4.84 10.20 -4.82
CA SER A 236 -5.33 11.39 -4.14
C SER A 236 -6.26 12.20 -5.04
N TYR A 237 -7.20 12.87 -4.42
CA TYR A 237 -8.04 13.91 -5.00
C TYR A 237 -7.49 15.32 -4.74
N ALA A 238 -6.82 15.52 -3.61
CA ALA A 238 -6.20 16.80 -3.27
C ALA A 238 -5.07 16.61 -2.26
N ALA A 239 -4.21 17.62 -2.14
CA ALA A 239 -3.34 17.79 -0.99
C ALA A 239 -3.26 19.26 -0.60
N PHE A 240 -3.13 19.54 0.71
CA PHE A 240 -2.94 20.88 1.25
C PHE A 240 -2.34 20.82 2.66
N GLN A 241 -2.04 21.97 3.25
CA GLN A 241 -1.33 22.04 4.54
C GLN A 241 -1.86 23.15 5.46
N SER A 242 -1.77 22.92 6.77
CA SER A 242 -1.80 23.95 7.80
C SER A 242 -0.37 24.41 8.13
N GLU A 243 -0.18 25.19 9.19
CA GLU A 243 1.15 25.50 9.75
C GLU A 243 1.88 24.23 10.22
N LEU A 244 1.15 23.26 10.79
CA LEU A 244 1.70 22.13 11.57
C LEU A 244 1.37 20.74 11.00
N GLU A 245 0.44 20.64 10.06
CA GLU A 245 0.03 19.40 9.41
C GLU A 245 0.03 19.51 7.88
N ALA A 246 0.23 18.37 7.23
CA ALA A 246 0.00 18.15 5.82
C ALA A 246 -1.14 17.13 5.65
N PHE A 247 -2.02 17.39 4.69
CA PHE A 247 -3.24 16.63 4.44
C PHE A 247 -3.19 16.06 3.02
N LEU A 248 -3.46 14.76 2.90
CA LEU A 248 -3.71 14.09 1.63
C LEU A 248 -5.16 13.60 1.65
N ILE A 249 -5.95 14.05 0.68
CA ILE A 249 -7.34 13.64 0.49
C ILE A 249 -7.32 12.49 -0.52
N LEU A 250 -7.64 11.29 -0.06
CA LEU A 250 -7.53 10.05 -0.81
C LEU A 250 -8.92 9.48 -1.15
N GLU A 251 -8.98 8.64 -2.17
CA GLU A 251 -10.17 7.84 -2.42
C GLU A 251 -10.48 6.89 -1.24
N TYR A 252 -11.78 6.72 -0.94
CA TYR A 252 -12.22 5.82 0.11
C TYR A 252 -12.58 4.44 -0.46
N ALA A 253 -11.83 3.42 -0.04
CA ALA A 253 -12.06 2.02 -0.38
C ALA A 253 -12.90 1.33 0.72
N SER A 254 -14.22 1.23 0.51
CA SER A 254 -15.20 0.72 1.48
C SER A 254 -15.14 -0.79 1.74
N GLY A 255 -14.49 -1.55 0.87
CA GLY A 255 -14.43 -3.02 0.88
C GLY A 255 -13.46 -3.65 1.87
N LYS A 256 -12.82 -2.84 2.73
CA LYS A 256 -11.80 -3.24 3.72
C LYS A 256 -10.47 -3.68 3.09
N SER A 257 -9.46 -3.91 3.95
CA SER A 257 -8.18 -4.49 3.55
C SER A 257 -8.29 -5.99 3.24
N LEU A 258 -7.41 -6.50 2.38
CA LEU A 258 -7.25 -7.95 2.20
C LEU A 258 -6.87 -8.64 3.51
N MET A 259 -6.13 -7.96 4.41
CA MET A 259 -5.80 -8.50 5.73
C MET A 259 -7.04 -8.73 6.59
N GLU A 260 -7.98 -7.78 6.63
CA GLU A 260 -9.26 -7.98 7.33
C GLU A 260 -10.08 -9.13 6.72
N MET A 261 -10.07 -9.28 5.39
CA MET A 261 -10.74 -10.41 4.73
C MET A 261 -10.12 -11.75 5.12
N ILE A 262 -8.78 -11.83 5.20
CA ILE A 262 -8.03 -13.00 5.66
C ILE A 262 -8.35 -13.29 7.12
N ASN A 263 -8.21 -12.30 8.02
CA ASN A 263 -8.47 -12.44 9.46
C ASN A 263 -9.91 -12.92 9.74
N ARG A 264 -10.90 -12.47 8.96
CA ARG A 264 -12.31 -12.89 9.11
C ARG A 264 -12.58 -14.32 8.62
N LYS A 265 -11.84 -14.82 7.61
CA LYS A 265 -12.13 -16.10 6.93
C LYS A 265 -11.10 -17.20 7.15
N GLY A 266 -9.98 -16.90 7.79
CA GLY A 266 -8.79 -17.75 7.81
C GLY A 266 -7.99 -17.64 6.51
N ASN A 267 -8.63 -17.87 5.36
CA ASN A 267 -8.02 -17.68 4.04
C ASN A 267 -9.03 -17.22 2.98
N LEU A 268 -8.57 -16.98 1.75
CA LEU A 268 -9.41 -16.56 0.62
C LEU A 268 -9.61 -17.71 -0.39
N PRO A 269 -10.80 -17.85 -1.00
CA PRO A 269 -11.03 -18.82 -2.07
C PRO A 269 -10.14 -18.53 -3.29
N MET A 270 -9.65 -19.60 -3.95
CA MET A 270 -8.69 -19.51 -5.06
C MET A 270 -9.08 -18.50 -6.15
N GLY A 271 -10.34 -18.48 -6.58
CA GLY A 271 -10.82 -17.53 -7.59
C GLY A 271 -10.70 -16.04 -7.16
N ARG A 272 -10.84 -15.74 -5.86
CA ARG A 272 -10.60 -14.38 -5.33
C ARG A 272 -9.11 -14.08 -5.25
N ILE A 273 -8.27 -15.07 -4.94
CA ILE A 273 -6.82 -14.89 -4.97
C ILE A 273 -6.38 -14.54 -6.38
N MET A 274 -6.73 -15.35 -7.38
CA MET A 274 -6.38 -15.11 -8.78
C MET A 274 -6.85 -13.73 -9.28
N PHE A 275 -8.09 -13.34 -8.96
CA PHE A 275 -8.64 -12.04 -9.35
C PHE A 275 -7.84 -10.89 -8.74
N TYR A 276 -7.71 -10.83 -7.40
CA TYR A 276 -6.99 -9.75 -6.73
C TYR A 276 -5.49 -9.73 -7.06
N THR A 277 -4.83 -10.89 -7.20
CA THR A 277 -3.40 -10.91 -7.53
C THR A 277 -3.15 -10.52 -8.99
N ALA A 278 -4.10 -10.74 -9.91
CA ALA A 278 -4.01 -10.22 -11.28
C ALA A 278 -4.13 -8.68 -11.31
N GLU A 279 -5.06 -8.10 -10.54
CA GLU A 279 -5.17 -6.63 -10.42
C GLU A 279 -3.92 -6.01 -9.78
N MET A 280 -3.36 -6.67 -8.75
CA MET A 280 -2.09 -6.27 -8.15
C MET A 280 -0.92 -6.35 -9.14
N VAL A 281 -0.87 -7.34 -10.04
CA VAL A 281 0.15 -7.43 -11.11
C VAL A 281 0.10 -6.19 -12.00
N VAL A 282 -1.09 -5.76 -12.42
CA VAL A 282 -1.27 -4.54 -13.22
C VAL A 282 -0.77 -3.31 -12.46
N GLY A 283 -1.19 -3.14 -11.20
CA GLY A 283 -0.77 -2.00 -10.36
C GLY A 283 0.75 -1.92 -10.15
N LEU A 284 1.39 -3.06 -9.84
CA LEU A 284 2.85 -3.13 -9.66
C LEU A 284 3.60 -2.86 -10.97
N GLN A 285 3.19 -3.46 -12.08
CA GLN A 285 3.82 -3.21 -13.38
C GLN A 285 3.67 -1.75 -13.84
N PHE A 286 2.54 -1.09 -13.54
CA PHE A 286 2.40 0.34 -13.77
C PHE A 286 3.44 1.13 -12.96
N LEU A 287 3.58 0.88 -11.65
CA LEU A 287 4.58 1.55 -10.81
C LEU A 287 6.01 1.32 -11.33
N HIS A 288 6.35 0.06 -11.64
CA HIS A 288 7.66 -0.31 -12.16
C HIS A 288 7.94 0.37 -13.51
N SER A 289 6.95 0.51 -14.40
CA SER A 289 7.07 1.27 -15.66
C SER A 289 7.31 2.78 -15.47
N LYS A 290 7.06 3.31 -14.27
CA LYS A 290 7.36 4.69 -13.88
C LYS A 290 8.62 4.80 -13.00
N GLY A 291 9.39 3.71 -12.86
CA GLY A 291 10.59 3.66 -12.02
C GLY A 291 10.29 3.77 -10.53
N ILE A 292 9.06 3.44 -10.11
CA ILE A 292 8.59 3.50 -8.72
C ILE A 292 8.60 2.08 -8.15
N VAL A 293 9.26 1.89 -7.01
CA VAL A 293 9.22 0.62 -6.25
C VAL A 293 8.42 0.84 -4.97
N HIS A 294 7.40 0.03 -4.72
CA HIS A 294 6.45 0.25 -3.63
C HIS A 294 7.06 0.00 -2.24
N ARG A 295 7.84 -1.10 -2.11
CA ARG A 295 8.58 -1.54 -0.91
C ARG A 295 7.76 -1.91 0.33
N ASP A 296 6.44 -1.75 0.34
CA ASP A 296 5.56 -2.25 1.42
C ASP A 296 4.27 -2.89 0.87
N VAL A 297 4.41 -3.80 -0.10
CA VAL A 297 3.29 -4.60 -0.64
C VAL A 297 2.89 -5.67 0.38
N LYS A 298 1.65 -5.62 0.86
CA LYS A 298 1.07 -6.54 1.85
C LYS A 298 -0.46 -6.50 1.83
N PRO A 299 -1.17 -7.51 2.40
CA PRO A 299 -2.62 -7.51 2.53
C PRO A 299 -3.20 -6.29 3.26
N ASP A 300 -2.47 -5.69 4.21
CA ASP A 300 -2.92 -4.50 4.95
C ASP A 300 -2.98 -3.25 4.05
N ASN A 301 -2.02 -3.12 3.14
CA ASN A 301 -1.89 -2.00 2.19
C ASN A 301 -2.61 -2.28 0.86
N THR A 302 -3.43 -3.33 0.79
CA THR A 302 -4.25 -3.64 -0.38
C THR A 302 -5.71 -3.59 0.04
N LEU A 303 -6.38 -2.49 -0.27
CA LEU A 303 -7.80 -2.28 0.05
C LEU A 303 -8.68 -2.75 -1.11
N VAL A 304 -9.97 -2.93 -0.86
CA VAL A 304 -10.98 -3.25 -1.89
C VAL A 304 -11.96 -2.07 -2.00
N ASP A 305 -12.24 -1.62 -3.22
CA ASP A 305 -13.18 -0.52 -3.48
C ASP A 305 -14.66 -0.98 -3.49
N ARG A 306 -15.57 -0.02 -3.67
CA ARG A 306 -17.04 -0.25 -3.64
C ARG A 306 -17.52 -1.30 -4.63
N ASP A 307 -16.84 -1.41 -5.77
CA ASP A 307 -17.23 -2.24 -6.90
C ASP A 307 -16.55 -3.62 -6.83
N GLY A 308 -15.58 -3.77 -5.91
CA GLY A 308 -14.92 -5.01 -5.54
C GLY A 308 -13.50 -5.17 -6.06
N HIS A 309 -12.88 -4.10 -6.55
CA HIS A 309 -11.55 -4.13 -7.16
C HIS A 309 -10.48 -3.65 -6.18
N ILE A 310 -9.24 -4.13 -6.29
CA ILE A 310 -8.20 -3.73 -5.35
C ILE A 310 -7.66 -2.32 -5.58
N LYS A 311 -7.17 -1.73 -4.50
CA LYS A 311 -6.41 -0.48 -4.44
C LYS A 311 -5.14 -0.72 -3.64
N ILE A 312 -3.97 -0.65 -4.28
CA ILE A 312 -2.68 -0.65 -3.58
C ILE A 312 -2.47 0.75 -2.96
N CYS A 313 -2.21 0.79 -1.66
CA CYS A 313 -2.18 1.99 -0.82
C CYS A 313 -0.82 2.19 -0.12
N ASP A 314 -0.63 3.40 0.44
CA ASP A 314 0.49 3.83 1.28
C ASP A 314 1.88 3.86 0.59
N PHE A 315 2.08 4.90 -0.22
CA PHE A 315 3.35 5.17 -0.91
C PHE A 315 4.43 5.81 -0.02
N GLY A 316 4.22 5.94 1.29
CA GLY A 316 5.17 6.59 2.21
C GLY A 316 6.56 5.94 2.21
N LEU A 317 6.63 4.63 1.94
CA LEU A 317 7.87 3.86 1.84
C LEU A 317 8.45 3.73 0.42
N ALA A 318 7.76 4.17 -0.62
CA ALA A 318 8.16 3.94 -2.00
C ALA A 318 9.52 4.60 -2.35
N ALA A 319 10.24 4.02 -3.32
CA ALA A 319 11.41 4.59 -3.97
C ALA A 319 11.06 5.00 -5.40
N GLU A 320 11.83 5.89 -6.00
CA GLU A 320 11.62 6.42 -7.36
C GLU A 320 12.93 6.53 -8.13
N GLY A 321 12.85 6.70 -9.45
CA GLY A 321 14.02 6.79 -10.34
C GLY A 321 14.69 5.43 -10.59
N ILE A 322 14.03 4.33 -10.24
CA ILE A 322 14.58 2.96 -10.31
C ILE A 322 14.20 2.34 -11.66
N PHE A 323 14.94 2.73 -12.70
CA PHE A 323 14.82 2.21 -14.07
C PHE A 323 16.03 1.35 -14.43
N ASP A 324 15.83 0.32 -15.25
CA ASP A 324 16.90 -0.52 -15.83
C ASP A 324 17.91 -1.06 -14.79
N GLU A 325 19.13 -0.52 -14.76
CA GLU A 325 20.21 -0.92 -13.86
C GLU A 325 20.21 -0.16 -12.51
N GLU A 326 19.40 0.90 -12.37
CA GLU A 326 19.33 1.71 -11.15
C GLU A 326 18.81 0.92 -9.95
N ARG A 327 19.30 1.25 -8.77
CA ARG A 327 18.99 0.55 -7.52
C ARG A 327 18.83 1.49 -6.36
N THR A 328 17.84 1.21 -5.51
CA THR A 328 17.68 1.85 -4.20
C THR A 328 18.41 1.05 -3.13
N SER A 329 18.72 1.70 -2.02
CA SER A 329 19.30 1.08 -0.82
C SER A 329 18.37 1.26 0.40
N GLY A 330 18.82 0.78 1.55
CA GLY A 330 18.14 0.96 2.84
C GLY A 330 17.06 -0.08 3.15
N VAL A 331 16.82 -0.31 4.44
CA VAL A 331 15.84 -1.31 4.91
C VAL A 331 14.45 -0.66 5.00
N ALA A 332 13.56 -1.05 4.08
CA ALA A 332 12.17 -0.60 4.03
C ALA A 332 11.20 -1.79 4.22
N GLY A 333 9.90 -1.50 4.23
CA GLY A 333 8.82 -2.50 4.28
C GLY A 333 8.58 -3.14 5.65
N THR A 334 7.50 -3.92 5.73
CA THR A 334 7.02 -4.59 6.94
C THR A 334 7.74 -5.93 7.18
N PRO A 335 8.16 -6.26 8.43
CA PRO A 335 8.74 -7.57 8.76
C PRO A 335 7.85 -8.73 8.29
N GLY A 336 8.46 -9.78 7.74
CA GLY A 336 7.75 -10.91 7.13
C GLY A 336 7.52 -10.78 5.62
N TYR A 337 7.37 -9.56 5.09
CA TYR A 337 7.19 -9.28 3.66
C TYR A 337 8.47 -8.85 2.94
N ARG A 338 9.52 -8.45 3.67
CA ARG A 338 10.81 -8.01 3.12
C ARG A 338 11.53 -9.12 2.35
N ALA A 339 12.09 -8.77 1.20
CA ALA A 339 12.90 -9.66 0.39
C ALA A 339 14.30 -9.93 1.01
N PRO A 340 14.95 -11.05 0.68
CA PRO A 340 16.28 -11.41 1.20
C PRO A 340 17.31 -10.29 1.02
N GLU A 341 17.38 -9.70 -0.16
CA GLU A 341 18.32 -8.62 -0.52
C GLU A 341 18.12 -7.35 0.35
N VAL A 342 16.88 -7.03 0.75
CA VAL A 342 16.59 -5.92 1.68
C VAL A 342 17.12 -6.23 3.08
N LEU A 343 17.04 -7.50 3.51
CA LEU A 343 17.52 -7.95 4.82
C LEU A 343 19.05 -8.09 4.84
N LEU A 344 19.68 -8.46 3.71
CA LEU A 344 21.12 -8.39 3.49
C LEU A 344 21.66 -6.94 3.48
N LYS A 345 20.76 -5.94 3.33
CA LYS A 345 21.09 -4.52 3.09
C LYS A 345 21.85 -4.28 1.79
N ALA A 346 21.64 -5.12 0.79
CA ALA A 346 22.14 -4.90 -0.56
C ALA A 346 21.42 -3.71 -1.23
N ASN A 347 21.93 -3.29 -2.38
CA ASN A 347 21.20 -2.40 -3.28
C ASN A 347 20.24 -3.26 -4.13
N TYR A 348 18.99 -2.85 -4.26
CA TYR A 348 17.93 -3.65 -4.90
C TYR A 348 17.06 -2.83 -5.85
N ASN A 349 16.38 -3.53 -6.76
CA ASN A 349 15.45 -2.95 -7.74
C ASN A 349 13.99 -3.31 -7.43
N ALA A 350 13.10 -3.20 -8.43
CA ALA A 350 11.68 -3.54 -8.34
C ALA A 350 11.39 -5.00 -7.92
N GLY A 351 12.36 -5.92 -7.99
CA GLY A 351 12.21 -7.33 -7.61
C GLY A 351 11.75 -7.58 -6.17
N VAL A 352 11.97 -6.61 -5.26
CA VAL A 352 11.50 -6.69 -3.88
C VAL A 352 9.97 -6.68 -3.78
N ASP A 353 9.28 -5.98 -4.69
CA ASP A 353 7.81 -5.95 -4.71
C ASP A 353 7.26 -7.31 -5.17
N TRP A 354 7.92 -7.99 -6.11
CA TRP A 354 7.53 -9.33 -6.54
C TRP A 354 7.71 -10.39 -5.46
N TRP A 355 8.73 -10.27 -4.62
CA TRP A 355 8.85 -11.08 -3.41
C TRP A 355 7.69 -10.81 -2.45
N SER A 356 7.46 -9.54 -2.09
CA SER A 356 6.40 -9.14 -1.16
C SER A 356 4.99 -9.50 -1.66
N PHE A 357 4.78 -9.47 -2.97
CA PHE A 357 3.61 -10.00 -3.67
C PHE A 357 3.48 -11.53 -3.51
N GLY A 358 4.57 -12.29 -3.63
CA GLY A 358 4.60 -13.73 -3.36
C GLY A 358 4.23 -14.08 -1.92
N ILE A 359 4.74 -13.32 -0.94
CA ILE A 359 4.36 -13.44 0.48
C ILE A 359 2.86 -13.14 0.66
N THR A 360 2.37 -12.07 0.04
CA THR A 360 0.95 -11.66 0.06
C THR A 360 0.05 -12.76 -0.49
N MET A 361 0.38 -13.32 -1.66
CA MET A 361 -0.35 -14.41 -2.31
C MET A 361 -0.38 -15.70 -1.46
N TYR A 362 0.77 -16.08 -0.87
CA TYR A 362 0.84 -17.21 0.07
C TYR A 362 -0.06 -16.99 1.30
N GLN A 363 -0.06 -15.77 1.86
CA GLN A 363 -0.86 -15.46 3.04
C GLN A 363 -2.36 -15.40 2.75
N MET A 364 -2.76 -14.93 1.56
CA MET A 364 -4.14 -15.04 1.09
C MET A 364 -4.61 -16.49 0.99
N ALA A 365 -3.73 -17.41 0.58
CA ALA A 365 -4.05 -18.84 0.44
C ALA A 365 -4.06 -19.61 1.78
N THR A 366 -3.19 -19.25 2.73
CA THR A 366 -2.93 -20.03 3.95
C THR A 366 -3.38 -19.37 5.26
N GLY A 367 -3.66 -18.07 5.24
CA GLY A 367 -3.90 -17.25 6.44
C GLY A 367 -2.66 -16.89 7.25
N ARG A 368 -1.46 -17.27 6.79
CA ARG A 368 -0.22 -17.19 7.58
C ARG A 368 0.94 -16.71 6.72
N LEU A 369 1.96 -16.12 7.34
CA LEU A 369 3.22 -15.84 6.67
C LEU A 369 4.01 -17.15 6.44
N PRO A 370 4.78 -17.27 5.35
CA PRO A 370 5.62 -18.44 5.08
C PRO A 370 6.89 -18.47 5.94
N PHE A 371 7.31 -17.32 6.47
CA PHE A 371 8.52 -17.16 7.29
C PHE A 371 8.19 -16.36 8.57
N SER A 372 8.97 -16.55 9.62
CA SER A 372 8.80 -15.79 10.88
C SER A 372 9.15 -14.31 10.67
N PRO A 373 8.25 -13.35 10.99
CA PRO A 373 8.55 -11.92 10.93
C PRO A 373 9.36 -11.40 12.13
N THR A 374 9.63 -12.26 13.13
CA THR A 374 10.08 -11.82 14.46
C THR A 374 11.60 -11.74 14.62
N GLY A 375 12.05 -10.85 15.51
CA GLY A 375 13.46 -10.66 15.84
C GLY A 375 14.21 -9.72 14.89
N SER A 376 15.54 -9.71 14.99
CA SER A 376 16.40 -8.83 14.20
C SER A 376 16.33 -9.13 12.70
N ILE A 377 16.79 -8.18 11.87
CA ILE A 377 16.93 -8.35 10.42
C ILE A 377 17.72 -9.62 10.07
N VAL A 378 18.77 -9.94 10.85
CA VAL A 378 19.58 -11.16 10.69
C VAL A 378 18.75 -12.42 10.97
N ARG A 379 17.90 -12.41 12.01
CA ARG A 379 17.00 -13.53 12.32
C ARG A 379 15.92 -13.71 11.25
N GLN A 380 15.39 -12.62 10.71
CA GLN A 380 14.42 -12.63 9.61
C GLN A 380 15.07 -13.23 8.34
N TYR A 381 16.27 -12.78 7.97
CA TYR A 381 17.01 -13.35 6.83
C TYR A 381 17.23 -14.85 7.01
N TYR A 382 17.64 -15.29 8.21
CA TYR A 382 17.80 -16.71 8.49
C TYR A 382 16.51 -17.52 8.48
N ALA A 383 15.40 -16.93 8.92
CA ALA A 383 14.10 -17.59 8.84
C ALA A 383 13.73 -17.90 7.38
N ILE A 384 14.16 -17.07 6.42
CA ILE A 384 14.01 -17.31 4.99
C ILE A 384 15.07 -18.30 4.47
N GLU A 385 16.35 -18.09 4.79
CA GLU A 385 17.46 -18.91 4.24
C GLU A 385 17.39 -20.39 4.68
N LYS A 386 16.92 -20.67 5.91
CA LYS A 386 16.95 -22.02 6.49
C LYS A 386 15.65 -22.81 6.34
N ASN A 387 14.51 -22.16 6.12
CA ASN A 387 13.21 -22.82 6.07
C ASN A 387 12.63 -22.74 4.66
N LYS A 388 12.00 -23.82 4.20
CA LYS A 388 11.16 -23.78 3.00
C LYS A 388 9.73 -23.40 3.42
N PRO A 389 8.99 -22.58 2.64
CA PRO A 389 7.56 -22.38 2.87
C PRO A 389 6.81 -23.72 2.89
N ASN A 390 5.81 -23.83 3.76
CA ASN A 390 4.95 -25.01 3.81
C ASN A 390 3.78 -24.83 2.83
N TYR A 391 3.88 -25.44 1.66
CA TYR A 391 2.83 -25.38 0.65
C TYR A 391 1.76 -26.46 0.89
N PRO A 392 0.51 -26.11 1.28
CA PRO A 392 -0.50 -27.10 1.61
C PRO A 392 -1.07 -27.79 0.36
N TYR A 393 -1.49 -29.04 0.51
CA TYR A 393 -2.01 -29.89 -0.56
C TYR A 393 -3.25 -29.34 -1.30
N TYR A 394 -3.96 -28.37 -0.70
CA TYR A 394 -5.14 -27.73 -1.28
C TYR A 394 -4.82 -26.55 -2.22
N MET A 395 -3.54 -26.15 -2.36
CA MET A 395 -3.13 -25.20 -3.38
C MET A 395 -3.24 -25.82 -4.78
N SER A 396 -3.59 -25.02 -5.78
CA SER A 396 -3.60 -25.51 -7.17
C SER A 396 -2.18 -25.75 -7.67
N GLN A 397 -2.01 -26.65 -8.65
CA GLN A 397 -0.69 -26.96 -9.21
C GLN A 397 -0.01 -25.72 -9.81
N GLU A 398 -0.79 -24.80 -10.38
CA GLU A 398 -0.30 -23.54 -10.92
C GLU A 398 0.17 -22.56 -9.84
N MET A 399 -0.43 -22.58 -8.65
CA MET A 399 0.04 -21.81 -7.49
C MET A 399 1.30 -22.44 -6.88
N LEU A 400 1.36 -23.78 -6.82
CA LEU A 400 2.54 -24.53 -6.38
C LEU A 400 3.75 -24.34 -7.31
N ASP A 401 3.50 -24.05 -8.59
CA ASP A 401 4.52 -23.69 -9.59
C ASP A 401 4.89 -22.18 -9.53
N LEU A 402 3.92 -21.29 -9.28
CA LEU A 402 4.16 -19.84 -9.24
C LEU A 402 4.87 -19.35 -7.96
N LEU A 403 4.42 -19.79 -6.78
CA LEU A 403 4.94 -19.28 -5.51
C LEU A 403 6.45 -19.48 -5.32
N PRO A 404 7.06 -20.64 -5.67
CA PRO A 404 8.51 -20.81 -5.62
C PRO A 404 9.28 -19.87 -6.55
N LYS A 405 8.71 -19.48 -7.71
CA LYS A 405 9.33 -18.55 -8.66
C LYS A 405 9.28 -17.10 -8.18
N LEU A 406 8.27 -16.74 -7.39
CA LEU A 406 8.14 -15.45 -6.71
C LEU A 406 9.02 -15.38 -5.46
N LEU A 407 9.12 -16.49 -4.71
CA LEU A 407 9.94 -16.62 -3.51
C LEU A 407 11.35 -17.16 -3.82
N GLU A 408 11.85 -16.89 -5.02
CA GLU A 408 13.23 -17.17 -5.40
C GLU A 408 14.17 -16.17 -4.71
N MET A 409 15.21 -16.73 -4.06
CA MET A 409 16.18 -15.99 -3.26
C MET A 409 17.04 -15.07 -4.13
N LYS A 410 17.38 -15.50 -5.35
CA LYS A 410 18.15 -14.69 -6.29
C LYS A 410 17.22 -13.79 -7.09
N GLU A 411 17.22 -12.49 -6.79
CA GLU A 411 16.39 -11.47 -7.47
C GLU A 411 16.41 -11.59 -9.01
N ASN A 412 17.56 -11.83 -9.63
CA ASN A 412 17.71 -11.97 -11.09
C ASN A 412 17.13 -13.29 -11.69
N LYS A 413 16.64 -14.20 -10.86
CA LYS A 413 15.89 -15.41 -11.25
C LYS A 413 14.41 -15.35 -10.89
N ARG A 414 14.00 -14.32 -10.13
CA ARG A 414 12.64 -14.16 -9.63
C ARG A 414 11.70 -13.76 -10.77
N ILE A 415 10.56 -14.42 -10.88
CA ILE A 415 9.55 -14.09 -11.90
C ILE A 415 9.04 -12.65 -11.69
N GLY A 416 8.85 -11.90 -12.78
CA GLY A 416 8.57 -10.47 -12.75
C GLY A 416 9.81 -9.57 -12.81
N VAL A 417 10.99 -10.09 -12.44
CA VAL A 417 12.30 -9.52 -12.85
C VAL A 417 12.82 -10.26 -14.07
N ASN A 418 12.75 -11.59 -14.06
CA ASN A 418 13.13 -12.47 -15.15
C ASN A 418 11.88 -13.18 -15.68
N GLY A 419 11.48 -12.82 -16.90
CA GLY A 419 10.22 -13.26 -17.50
C GLY A 419 8.98 -12.53 -16.96
N ASN A 420 7.90 -12.61 -17.73
CA ASN A 420 6.66 -11.88 -17.47
C ASN A 420 5.69 -12.73 -16.64
N ILE A 421 5.31 -12.24 -15.46
CA ILE A 421 4.36 -12.94 -14.57
C ILE A 421 2.98 -13.15 -15.22
N ARG A 422 2.57 -12.29 -16.17
CA ARG A 422 1.27 -12.41 -16.87
C ARG A 422 1.14 -13.67 -17.71
N GLU A 423 2.26 -14.24 -18.15
CA GLU A 423 2.33 -15.44 -18.98
C GLU A 423 2.29 -16.74 -18.16
N HIS A 424 2.30 -16.64 -16.81
CA HIS A 424 2.27 -17.82 -15.96
C HIS A 424 0.95 -18.60 -16.09
N SER A 425 1.03 -19.93 -16.04
CA SER A 425 -0.11 -20.87 -16.15
C SER A 425 -1.25 -20.60 -15.16
N PHE A 426 -0.93 -19.96 -14.03
CA PHE A 426 -1.87 -19.52 -13.00
C PHE A 426 -2.83 -18.43 -13.50
N TYR A 427 -2.39 -17.57 -14.42
CA TYR A 427 -3.19 -16.49 -15.01
C TYR A 427 -3.74 -16.84 -16.40
N ARG A 428 -3.70 -18.11 -16.84
CA ARG A 428 -4.11 -18.53 -18.19
C ARG A 428 -5.55 -18.14 -18.59
N THR A 429 -6.41 -17.88 -17.62
CA THR A 429 -7.82 -17.47 -17.81
C THR A 429 -8.03 -15.96 -17.70
N VAL A 430 -7.00 -15.17 -17.41
CA VAL A 430 -7.10 -13.72 -17.26
C VAL A 430 -6.97 -13.05 -18.63
N ILE A 431 -8.05 -12.38 -19.05
CA ILE A 431 -8.03 -11.49 -20.21
C ILE A 431 -7.57 -10.12 -19.71
N TRP A 432 -6.27 -9.86 -19.81
CA TRP A 432 -5.62 -8.69 -19.20
C TRP A 432 -6.23 -7.35 -19.65
N GLU A 433 -6.59 -7.20 -20.92
CA GLU A 433 -7.24 -5.98 -21.43
C GLU A 433 -8.60 -5.71 -20.76
N GLU A 434 -9.44 -6.74 -20.58
CA GLU A 434 -10.73 -6.61 -19.90
C GLU A 434 -10.54 -6.31 -18.40
N LEU A 435 -9.48 -6.84 -17.79
CA LEU A 435 -9.14 -6.57 -16.39
C LEU A 435 -8.69 -5.11 -16.22
N GLU A 436 -7.73 -4.65 -17.02
CA GLU A 436 -7.20 -3.28 -16.99
C GLU A 436 -8.28 -2.22 -17.22
N ASN A 437 -9.25 -2.52 -18.08
CA ASN A 437 -10.41 -1.67 -18.34
C ASN A 437 -11.58 -1.87 -17.34
N ARG A 438 -11.40 -2.67 -16.28
CA ARG A 438 -12.42 -3.03 -15.27
C ARG A 438 -13.73 -3.57 -15.84
N ARG A 439 -13.65 -4.26 -16.96
CA ARG A 439 -14.78 -4.97 -17.60
C ARG A 439 -15.01 -6.35 -16.98
N VAL A 440 -14.02 -6.92 -16.28
CA VAL A 440 -14.19 -8.14 -15.46
C VAL A 440 -14.89 -7.81 -14.14
N LYS A 441 -16.10 -8.33 -13.93
CA LYS A 441 -16.87 -8.11 -12.70
C LYS A 441 -16.26 -8.81 -11.48
N SER A 442 -16.06 -8.09 -10.38
CA SER A 442 -15.53 -8.65 -9.13
C SER A 442 -16.45 -9.71 -8.47
N PRO A 443 -15.90 -10.79 -7.88
CA PRO A 443 -16.63 -11.79 -7.09
C PRO A 443 -17.03 -11.33 -5.68
N PHE A 444 -16.85 -10.05 -5.34
CA PHE A 444 -17.27 -9.45 -4.07
C PHE A 444 -17.52 -7.95 -4.25
N GLN A 445 -18.79 -7.52 -4.25
CA GLN A 445 -19.14 -6.11 -4.39
C GLN A 445 -19.64 -5.58 -3.02
N PRO A 446 -18.83 -4.82 -2.27
CA PRO A 446 -19.20 -4.32 -0.95
C PRO A 446 -20.18 -3.13 -0.99
N GLY A 447 -20.26 -2.41 -2.12
CA GLY A 447 -21.02 -1.16 -2.23
C GLY A 447 -20.33 0.02 -1.54
N MET A 448 -20.96 1.20 -1.61
CA MET A 448 -20.50 2.42 -0.94
C MET A 448 -21.57 2.82 0.08
N PRO A 449 -21.25 2.93 1.39
CA PRO A 449 -22.18 3.45 2.39
C PRO A 449 -22.48 4.94 2.16
N SER A 450 -23.58 5.41 2.73
CA SER A 450 -23.87 6.84 2.78
C SER A 450 -22.97 7.53 3.80
N ALA A 451 -22.60 8.80 3.54
CA ALA A 451 -21.98 9.65 4.56
C ALA A 451 -22.89 9.90 5.78
N ASP A 452 -24.21 9.71 5.61
CA ASP A 452 -25.20 9.81 6.69
C ASP A 452 -25.30 8.53 7.55
N ASP A 453 -24.63 7.43 7.15
CA ASP A 453 -24.57 6.17 7.95
C ASP A 453 -23.57 6.26 9.12
N PHE A 454 -22.80 7.36 9.21
CA PHE A 454 -21.71 7.55 10.16
C PHE A 454 -21.96 8.72 11.12
N THR A 455 -21.69 8.49 12.41
CA THR A 455 -21.71 9.56 13.43
C THR A 455 -20.47 10.43 13.32
N GLU A 456 -20.63 11.75 13.24
CA GLU A 456 -19.52 12.70 13.19
C GLU A 456 -18.71 12.69 14.50
N CYS A 457 -17.37 12.63 14.38
CA CYS A 457 -16.42 12.66 15.50
C CYS A 457 -15.68 13.99 15.56
N GLN A 458 -15.37 14.47 16.77
CA GLN A 458 -14.53 15.65 16.94
C GLN A 458 -13.07 15.35 16.63
N GLN A 459 -12.59 15.80 15.46
CA GLN A 459 -11.18 15.83 15.13
C GLN A 459 -10.59 17.19 15.50
N THR A 460 -9.51 17.21 16.29
CA THR A 460 -8.80 18.44 16.63
C THR A 460 -7.49 18.57 15.84
N PHE A 461 -7.21 19.79 15.38
CA PHE A 461 -5.97 20.15 14.68
C PHE A 461 -5.17 21.15 15.51
N SER A 462 -3.86 21.19 15.28
CA SER A 462 -2.96 21.99 16.11
C SER A 462 -3.15 23.48 15.82
N ALA A 463 -3.52 24.27 16.82
CA ALA A 463 -3.74 25.71 16.67
C ALA A 463 -2.42 26.49 16.47
N ASN A 464 -2.50 27.59 15.72
CA ASN A 464 -1.34 28.34 15.21
C ASN A 464 -0.32 28.72 16.29
N VAL A 465 0.96 28.44 16.00
CA VAL A 465 2.10 28.99 16.73
C VAL A 465 3.02 29.61 15.68
N ARG A 466 2.82 30.90 15.45
CA ARG A 466 3.41 31.73 14.38
C ARG A 466 4.86 31.38 14.04
N LYS A 467 5.07 30.52 13.04
CA LYS A 467 6.35 30.33 12.34
C LYS A 467 6.08 29.97 10.87
N GLU A 468 6.48 30.87 9.97
CA GLU A 468 6.48 30.62 8.51
C GLU A 468 7.50 29.54 8.10
N GLU A 469 8.40 29.17 9.01
CA GLU A 469 9.49 28.22 8.80
C GLU A 469 9.04 26.81 8.35
N THR A 470 7.79 26.39 8.57
CA THR A 470 7.30 25.02 8.31
C THR A 470 6.47 24.84 7.03
N ASN A 471 6.56 25.76 6.06
CA ASN A 471 5.86 25.61 4.78
C ASN A 471 6.44 24.49 3.89
N LEU A 472 5.58 23.76 3.17
CA LEU A 472 5.93 22.82 2.10
C LEU A 472 5.65 23.49 0.75
N GLU A 473 6.67 23.97 0.06
CA GLU A 473 6.54 24.57 -1.28
C GLU A 473 5.98 23.55 -2.28
N ASP A 474 5.11 23.99 -3.20
CA ASP A 474 4.43 23.18 -4.23
C ASP A 474 3.66 21.92 -3.75
N PHE A 475 3.41 21.78 -2.44
CA PHE A 475 2.65 20.65 -1.90
C PHE A 475 1.17 20.68 -2.28
N SER A 476 0.57 21.86 -2.38
CA SER A 476 -0.89 22.01 -2.47
C SER A 476 -1.42 21.85 -3.90
N TYR A 477 -2.47 21.05 -4.08
CA TYR A 477 -3.15 20.87 -5.37
C TYR A 477 -4.55 20.28 -5.20
N VAL A 478 -5.38 20.47 -6.23
CA VAL A 478 -6.62 19.73 -6.46
C VAL A 478 -6.47 18.93 -7.76
N ASP A 479 -7.01 17.72 -7.81
CA ASP A 479 -7.20 16.97 -9.05
C ASP A 479 -8.22 17.68 -9.95
N PRO A 480 -7.88 18.05 -11.20
CA PRO A 480 -8.79 18.77 -12.10
C PRO A 480 -10.07 18.01 -12.48
N ASN A 481 -10.10 16.67 -12.35
CA ASN A 481 -11.31 15.87 -12.57
C ASN A 481 -11.93 15.36 -11.27
N TRP A 482 -11.50 15.85 -10.10
CA TRP A 482 -12.30 15.72 -8.88
C TRP A 482 -13.33 16.84 -8.89
N GLU A 483 -14.57 16.49 -9.22
CA GLU A 483 -15.66 17.44 -9.48
C GLU A 483 -15.83 18.45 -8.33
N GLY A 484 -15.58 19.73 -8.62
CA GLY A 484 -15.55 20.79 -7.62
C GLY A 484 -15.14 22.18 -8.13
N GLN A 485 -15.30 22.46 -9.44
CA GLN A 485 -15.25 23.83 -9.96
C GLN A 485 -16.68 24.35 -10.19
N GLY A 486 -17.10 25.30 -9.34
CA GLY A 486 -18.33 26.10 -9.53
C GLY A 486 -19.56 25.54 -8.84
#